data_AF-A0A3P1ZSY7-F1
#
_entry.id   AF-A0A3P1ZSY7-F1
#
_cell.length_a   1.000
_cell.length_b   1.000
_cell.length_c   1.000
_cell.angle_alpha   90.00
_cell.angle_beta   90.00
_cell.angle_gamma   90.00
#
_symmetry.space_group_name_H-M   'P 1'
#
loop_
_entity.id
_entity.type
_entity.pdbx_description
1 polymer ?
#
loop_
_entity_poly.entity_id
_entity_poly.type
_entity_poly.pdbx_seq_one_letter_code
_entity_poly.pdbx_strand_id
1 'polypeptide(L)'
;MKYLTLLLLALGLMCTADAQARDMKEMSQIIKNPIKIEGGESERMSVIFPHSAHKGVSCMHCHHEEGSDGRYVSCRECHSTPGARERDPMSMFMAFHAKPGNRSCYGCHSAKREEDSARYETRFRGCRPCHMSAASREALKSGK
;
A
#
# COMPACT_ATOMS: atom_id res chain seq x y z
N MET A 1 -8.26 -42.04 27.49
CA MET A 1 -7.24 -40.97 27.57
C MET A 1 -6.44 -40.82 26.28
N LYS A 2 -5.77 -41.87 25.75
CA LYS A 2 -4.89 -41.80 24.56
C LYS A 2 -5.59 -41.40 23.25
N TYR A 3 -6.85 -41.82 23.06
CA TYR A 3 -7.66 -41.43 21.89
C TYR A 3 -8.21 -40.01 21.99
N LEU A 4 -8.51 -39.53 23.20
CA LEU A 4 -8.97 -38.16 23.44
C LEU A 4 -7.84 -37.14 23.17
N THR A 5 -6.60 -37.47 23.56
CA THR A 5 -5.42 -36.66 23.26
C THR A 5 -5.08 -36.61 21.77
N LEU A 6 -5.24 -37.73 21.05
CA LEU A 6 -5.05 -37.76 19.60
C LEU A 6 -6.11 -36.96 18.85
N LEU A 7 -7.36 -37.00 19.31
CA LEU A 7 -8.48 -36.28 18.71
C LEU A 7 -8.36 -34.77 18.93
N LEU A 8 -7.93 -34.33 20.13
CA LEU A 8 -7.63 -32.93 20.42
C LEU A 8 -6.44 -32.40 19.61
N LEU A 9 -5.41 -33.21 19.39
CA LEU A 9 -4.25 -32.83 18.55
C LEU A 9 -4.66 -32.70 17.07
N ALA A 10 -5.51 -33.60 16.58
CA ALA A 10 -6.01 -33.57 15.21
C ALA A 10 -6.95 -32.37 14.96
N LEU A 11 -7.86 -32.05 15.88
CA LEU A 11 -8.68 -30.83 15.78
C LEU A 11 -7.84 -29.56 15.88
N GLY A 12 -6.80 -29.56 16.73
CA GLY A 12 -5.86 -28.44 16.85
C GLY A 12 -5.11 -28.16 15.55
N LEU A 13 -4.64 -29.20 14.85
CA LEU A 13 -3.96 -29.05 13.55
C LEU A 13 -4.90 -28.52 12.44
N MET A 14 -6.19 -28.87 12.46
CA MET A 14 -7.12 -28.39 11.45
C MET A 14 -7.47 -26.91 11.63
N CYS A 15 -7.68 -26.45 12.88
CA CYS A 15 -7.98 -25.04 13.15
C CYS A 15 -6.84 -24.08 12.77
N THR A 16 -5.57 -24.52 12.86
CA THR A 16 -4.41 -23.67 12.52
C THR A 16 -4.15 -23.62 11.01
N ALA A 17 -4.39 -24.70 10.27
CA ALA A 17 -4.24 -24.74 8.82
C ALA A 17 -5.23 -23.80 8.10
N ASP A 18 -6.48 -23.76 8.54
CA ASP A 18 -7.50 -22.86 7.96
C ASP A 18 -7.17 -21.37 8.22
N ALA A 19 -6.64 -21.04 9.40
CA ALA A 19 -6.25 -19.67 9.72
C ALA A 19 -5.09 -19.19 8.84
N GLN A 20 -4.04 -20.01 8.67
CA GLN A 20 -2.90 -19.69 7.80
C GLN A 20 -3.30 -19.59 6.31
N ALA A 21 -4.20 -20.44 5.84
CA ALA A 21 -4.68 -20.40 4.46
C ALA A 21 -5.51 -19.14 4.15
N ARG A 22 -6.30 -18.65 5.12
CA ARG A 22 -7.07 -17.40 4.98
C ARG A 22 -6.14 -16.18 4.86
N ASP A 23 -5.12 -16.10 5.71
CA ASP A 23 -4.14 -15.00 5.71
C ASP A 23 -3.38 -14.93 4.36
N MET A 24 -2.90 -16.07 3.85
CA MET A 24 -2.22 -16.13 2.55
C MET A 24 -3.13 -15.71 1.38
N LYS A 25 -4.41 -16.10 1.41
CA LYS A 25 -5.39 -15.74 0.37
C LYS A 25 -5.64 -14.23 0.39
N GLU A 26 -5.82 -13.65 1.57
CA GLU A 26 -6.06 -12.22 1.74
C GLU A 26 -4.87 -11.39 1.25
N MET A 27 -3.66 -11.73 1.67
CA MET A 27 -2.43 -11.07 1.21
C MET A 27 -2.25 -11.19 -0.32
N SER A 28 -2.58 -12.35 -0.90
CA SER A 28 -2.55 -12.53 -2.35
C SER A 28 -3.52 -11.59 -3.07
N GLN A 29 -4.71 -11.35 -2.51
CA GLN A 29 -5.69 -10.44 -3.10
C GLN A 29 -5.25 -8.98 -2.99
N ILE A 30 -4.60 -8.59 -1.89
CA ILE A 30 -4.05 -7.24 -1.68
C ILE A 30 -2.94 -6.93 -2.71
N ILE A 31 -2.11 -7.92 -3.04
CA ILE A 31 -1.05 -7.76 -4.04
C ILE A 31 -1.63 -7.75 -5.47
N LYS A 32 -2.68 -8.54 -5.74
CA LYS A 32 -3.28 -8.64 -7.07
C LYS A 32 -4.16 -7.46 -7.44
N ASN A 33 -4.90 -6.92 -6.46
CA ASN A 33 -5.87 -5.85 -6.70
C ASN A 33 -5.33 -4.49 -6.24
N PRO A 34 -5.71 -3.38 -6.91
CA PRO A 34 -5.38 -2.06 -6.41
C PRO A 34 -5.99 -1.81 -5.03
N ILE A 35 -5.22 -1.22 -4.12
CA ILE A 35 -5.69 -0.83 -2.80
C ILE A 35 -6.00 0.67 -2.78
N LYS A 36 -6.89 1.08 -1.87
CA LYS A 36 -7.17 2.49 -1.61
C LYS A 36 -6.38 2.95 -0.39
N ILE A 37 -5.53 3.94 -0.57
CA ILE A 37 -4.86 4.67 0.51
C ILE A 37 -5.71 5.89 0.82
N GLU A 38 -6.35 5.91 1.97
CA GLU A 38 -7.23 7.00 2.38
C GLU A 38 -6.44 8.26 2.78
N GLY A 39 -6.74 9.38 2.12
CA GLY A 39 -6.01 10.64 2.27
C GLY A 39 -6.70 11.65 3.19
N GLY A 40 -6.82 11.37 4.48
CA GLY A 40 -7.52 12.28 5.40
C GLY A 40 -9.03 12.30 5.16
N GLU A 41 -9.65 13.48 5.17
CA GLU A 41 -11.12 13.62 5.27
C GLU A 41 -11.90 13.65 3.94
N SER A 42 -11.22 13.61 2.78
CA SER A 42 -11.89 13.76 1.48
C SER A 42 -11.45 12.71 0.46
N GLU A 43 -12.43 12.13 -0.23
CA GLU A 43 -12.23 11.14 -1.30
C GLU A 43 -11.27 11.62 -2.41
N ARG A 44 -11.16 12.94 -2.64
CA ARG A 44 -10.23 13.51 -3.63
C ARG A 44 -8.76 13.33 -3.25
N MET A 45 -8.49 13.14 -1.97
CA MET A 45 -7.14 12.98 -1.42
C MET A 45 -6.75 11.51 -1.32
N SER A 46 -7.70 10.59 -1.41
CA SER A 46 -7.40 9.17 -1.45
C SER A 46 -6.75 8.79 -2.78
N VAL A 47 -5.84 7.82 -2.72
CA VAL A 47 -5.05 7.36 -3.87
C VAL A 47 -5.31 5.87 -4.08
N ILE A 48 -5.51 5.47 -5.33
CA ILE A 48 -5.56 4.06 -5.71
C ILE A 48 -4.13 3.61 -6.03
N PHE A 49 -3.64 2.64 -5.28
CA PHE A 49 -2.28 2.12 -5.38
C PHE A 49 -2.29 0.68 -5.95
N PRO A 50 -1.79 0.48 -7.18
CA PRO A 50 -1.64 -0.85 -7.75
C PRO A 50 -0.24 -1.43 -7.49
N HIS A 51 -0.14 -2.49 -6.67
CA HIS A 51 1.11 -3.25 -6.49
C HIS A 51 1.64 -3.81 -7.82
N SER A 52 0.76 -4.20 -8.74
CA SER A 52 1.13 -4.74 -10.06
C SER A 52 1.98 -3.77 -10.89
N ALA A 53 1.77 -2.46 -10.76
CA ALA A 53 2.60 -1.44 -11.41
C ALA A 53 3.99 -1.28 -10.78
N HIS A 54 4.18 -1.79 -9.56
CA HIS A 54 5.40 -1.69 -8.76
C HIS A 54 6.11 -3.05 -8.60
N LYS A 55 5.74 -4.08 -9.36
CA LYS A 55 6.30 -5.44 -9.25
C LYS A 55 7.83 -5.55 -9.37
N GLY A 56 8.48 -4.54 -9.96
CA GLY A 56 9.95 -4.46 -10.08
C GLY A 56 10.64 -3.75 -8.92
N VAL A 57 9.88 -3.30 -7.91
CA VAL A 57 10.37 -2.62 -6.72
C VAL A 57 10.34 -3.61 -5.56
N SER A 58 11.43 -3.72 -4.81
CA SER A 58 11.48 -4.58 -3.61
C SER A 58 10.37 -4.19 -2.62
N CYS A 59 9.70 -5.17 -2.01
CA CYS A 59 8.66 -4.94 -1.01
C CYS A 59 9.18 -4.02 0.11
N MET A 60 10.39 -4.31 0.60
CA MET A 60 11.04 -3.56 1.67
C MET A 60 11.53 -2.17 1.28
N HIS A 61 11.50 -1.84 -0.02
CA HIS A 61 11.77 -0.47 -0.44
C HIS A 61 10.71 0.47 0.10
N CYS A 62 9.43 0.07 0.03
CA CYS A 62 8.28 0.81 0.54
C CYS A 62 7.90 0.37 1.96
N HIS A 63 7.76 -0.94 2.20
CA HIS A 63 7.59 -1.53 3.54
C HIS A 63 8.93 -1.63 4.25
N HIS A 64 9.52 -0.46 4.49
CA HIS A 64 10.85 -0.32 5.07
C HIS A 64 10.91 -0.68 6.56
N GLU A 65 9.77 -0.99 7.15
CA GLU A 65 9.58 -1.40 8.52
C GLU A 65 8.36 -2.34 8.57
N GLU A 66 8.38 -3.28 9.51
CA GLU A 66 7.26 -4.18 9.78
C GLU A 66 6.41 -3.65 10.95
N GLY A 67 5.16 -4.10 11.01
CA GLY A 67 4.28 -3.85 12.14
C GLY A 67 4.76 -4.57 13.40
N SER A 68 4.08 -4.30 14.51
CA SER A 68 4.42 -4.90 15.82
C SER A 68 4.31 -6.43 15.87
N ASP A 69 3.65 -7.03 14.89
CA ASP A 69 3.49 -8.48 14.72
C ASP A 69 4.41 -9.09 13.65
N GLY A 70 5.38 -8.32 13.13
CA GLY A 70 6.33 -8.76 12.10
C GLY A 70 5.72 -8.88 10.70
N ARG A 71 4.56 -8.26 10.45
CA ARG A 71 3.91 -8.26 9.13
C ARG A 71 3.98 -6.89 8.45
N TYR A 72 3.81 -6.86 7.13
CA TYR A 72 3.68 -5.60 6.42
C TYR A 72 2.37 -4.91 6.78
N VAL A 73 2.48 -3.65 7.20
CA VAL A 73 1.36 -2.81 7.58
C VAL A 73 1.19 -1.63 6.63
N SER A 74 0.02 -0.98 6.71
CA SER A 74 -0.20 0.28 6.03
C SER A 74 0.78 1.33 6.55
N CYS A 75 1.29 2.18 5.65
CA CYS A 75 2.15 3.31 6.04
C CYS A 75 1.50 4.16 7.15
N ARG A 76 0.15 4.24 7.15
CA ARG A 76 -0.63 5.03 8.11
C ARG A 76 -0.64 4.48 9.53
N GLU A 77 -0.22 3.23 9.75
CA GLU A 77 -0.08 2.68 11.10
C GLU A 77 1.00 3.45 11.87
N CYS A 78 2.11 3.80 11.22
CA CYS A 78 3.18 4.62 11.79
C CYS A 78 3.08 6.10 11.38
N HIS A 79 2.76 6.37 10.11
CA HIS A 79 2.65 7.71 9.53
C HIS A 79 1.20 8.22 9.58
N SER A 80 0.66 8.38 10.79
CA SER A 80 -0.76 8.60 11.01
C SER A 80 -1.18 10.09 10.98
N THR A 81 -0.26 11.02 11.25
CA THR A 81 -0.56 12.46 11.32
C THR A 81 -1.07 12.97 9.97
N PRO A 82 -2.36 13.39 9.87
CA PRO A 82 -2.94 13.88 8.64
C PRO A 82 -2.56 15.35 8.40
N GLY A 83 -2.75 15.83 7.16
CA GLY A 83 -2.65 17.25 6.82
C GLY A 83 -1.76 17.52 5.62
N ALA A 84 -2.28 18.24 4.62
CA ALA A 84 -1.57 18.51 3.36
C ALA A 84 -0.42 19.53 3.49
N ARG A 85 -0.26 20.14 4.67
CA ARG A 85 0.79 21.13 4.95
C ARG A 85 1.79 20.64 5.99
N GLU A 86 1.67 19.39 6.43
CA GLU A 86 2.61 18.81 7.37
C GLU A 86 4.03 18.81 6.82
N ARG A 87 4.98 18.95 7.74
CA ARG A 87 6.43 18.96 7.46
C ARG A 87 7.19 17.95 8.30
N ASP A 88 6.55 17.36 9.29
CA ASP A 88 7.11 16.28 10.09
C ASP A 88 7.38 15.06 9.19
N PRO A 89 8.60 14.49 9.18
CA PRO A 89 8.91 13.25 8.46
C PRO A 89 7.99 12.07 8.81
N MET A 90 7.46 12.02 10.02
CA MET A 90 6.50 11.01 10.47
C MET A 90 5.07 11.31 10.03
N SER A 91 4.78 12.48 9.44
CA SER A 91 3.45 12.74 8.91
C SER A 91 3.12 11.87 7.70
N MET A 92 1.82 11.60 7.53
CA MET A 92 1.29 10.92 6.35
C MET A 92 1.69 11.66 5.06
N PHE A 93 1.64 12.98 5.08
CA PHE A 93 1.96 13.79 3.91
C PHE A 93 3.43 13.62 3.49
N MET A 94 4.37 13.70 4.43
CA MET A 94 5.80 13.59 4.11
C MET A 94 6.20 12.17 3.71
N ALA A 95 5.60 11.14 4.30
CA ALA A 95 5.82 9.74 3.91
C ALA A 95 5.55 9.51 2.41
N PHE A 96 4.55 10.19 1.83
CA PHE A 96 4.20 10.06 0.42
C PHE A 96 4.79 11.14 -0.50
N HIS A 97 5.09 12.35 0.01
CA HIS A 97 5.43 13.53 -0.81
C HIS A 97 6.84 14.10 -0.62
N ALA A 98 7.67 13.55 0.28
CA ALA A 98 9.03 14.04 0.47
C ALA A 98 9.84 13.90 -0.84
N LYS A 99 10.46 14.97 -1.33
CA LYS A 99 11.39 14.92 -2.47
C LYS A 99 12.69 14.17 -2.18
N PRO A 100 13.34 14.37 -1.00
CA PRO A 100 14.60 13.70 -0.72
C PRO A 100 14.36 12.20 -0.57
N GLY A 101 15.13 11.40 -1.30
CA GLY A 101 15.06 9.95 -1.24
C GLY A 101 14.12 9.33 -2.26
N ASN A 102 14.43 8.09 -2.62
CA ASN A 102 13.70 7.30 -3.62
C ASN A 102 12.53 6.48 -3.04
N ARG A 103 12.14 6.71 -1.77
CA ARG A 103 11.14 5.90 -1.07
C ARG A 103 9.71 6.45 -1.16
N SER A 104 9.54 7.77 -1.03
CA SER A 104 8.21 8.37 -1.15
C SER A 104 7.68 8.22 -2.57
N CYS A 105 6.35 8.23 -2.74
CA CYS A 105 5.74 8.17 -4.06
C CYS A 105 6.25 9.30 -4.96
N TYR A 106 6.25 10.52 -4.43
CA TYR A 106 6.66 11.70 -5.19
C TYR A 106 8.17 11.72 -5.46
N GLY A 107 9.01 11.32 -4.51
CA GLY A 107 10.46 11.27 -4.65
C GLY A 107 10.88 10.25 -5.72
N CYS A 108 10.39 9.01 -5.62
CA CYS A 108 10.67 7.97 -6.61
C CYS A 108 10.19 8.36 -8.01
N HIS A 109 8.95 8.84 -8.13
CA HIS A 109 8.42 9.26 -9.42
C HIS A 109 9.11 10.50 -9.98
N SER A 110 9.68 11.37 -9.13
CA SER A 110 10.51 12.48 -9.58
C SER A 110 11.83 11.99 -10.17
N ALA A 111 12.50 11.06 -9.50
CA ALA A 111 13.70 10.42 -10.04
C ALA A 111 13.42 9.72 -11.39
N LYS A 112 12.25 9.08 -11.54
CA LYS A 112 11.85 8.49 -12.83
C LYS A 112 11.67 9.53 -13.94
N ARG A 113 11.12 10.72 -13.63
CA ARG A 113 11.05 11.83 -14.60
C ARG A 113 12.43 12.35 -14.98
N GLU A 114 13.36 12.40 -14.04
CA GLU A 114 14.75 12.81 -14.30
C GLU A 114 15.50 11.77 -15.15
N GLU A 115 15.26 10.48 -14.91
CA GLU A 115 15.84 9.36 -15.66
C GLU A 115 15.32 9.29 -17.12
N ASP A 116 14.01 9.48 -17.33
CA ASP A 116 13.37 9.42 -18.64
C ASP A 116 12.16 10.36 -18.71
N SER A 117 12.44 11.63 -18.98
CA SER A 117 11.41 12.68 -19.06
C SER A 117 10.42 12.44 -20.20
N ALA A 118 10.89 11.92 -21.34
CA ALA A 118 10.04 11.62 -22.50
C ALA A 118 8.92 10.63 -22.13
N ARG A 119 9.22 9.65 -21.27
CA ARG A 119 8.26 8.65 -20.82
C ARG A 119 7.41 9.08 -19.64
N TYR A 120 7.99 9.80 -18.68
CA TYR A 120 7.39 9.98 -17.36
C TYR A 120 6.91 11.40 -17.05
N GLU A 121 7.31 12.41 -17.82
CA GLU A 121 7.02 13.81 -17.50
C GLU A 121 5.52 14.09 -17.38
N THR A 122 4.74 13.64 -18.36
CA THR A 122 3.28 13.81 -18.38
C THR A 122 2.55 12.90 -17.41
N ARG A 123 3.22 11.83 -16.93
CA ARG A 123 2.64 10.81 -16.06
C ARG A 123 2.77 11.12 -14.59
N PHE A 124 3.78 11.88 -14.16
CA PHE A 124 4.05 12.09 -12.73
C PHE A 124 4.24 13.56 -12.35
N ARG A 125 3.87 14.50 -13.23
CA ARG A 125 3.93 15.93 -12.93
C ARG A 125 2.73 16.37 -12.09
N GLY A 126 3.01 16.97 -10.94
CA GLY A 126 2.00 17.54 -10.05
C GLY A 126 1.24 16.50 -9.23
N CYS A 127 -0.01 16.81 -8.84
CA CYS A 127 -0.83 15.96 -7.96
C CYS A 127 -1.49 14.79 -8.69
N ARG A 128 -1.61 14.87 -10.02
CA ARG A 128 -2.23 13.86 -10.87
C ARG A 128 -1.14 12.98 -11.48
N PRO A 129 -1.43 11.71 -11.80
CA PRO A 129 -2.72 11.03 -11.73
C PRO A 129 -3.06 10.45 -10.35
N CYS A 130 -2.15 10.48 -9.38
CA CYS A 130 -2.35 9.86 -8.06
C CYS A 130 -3.62 10.36 -7.37
N HIS A 131 -3.80 11.68 -7.30
CA HIS A 131 -5.07 12.29 -6.87
C HIS A 131 -5.99 12.47 -8.08
N MET A 132 -6.76 11.41 -8.35
CA MET A 132 -7.58 11.27 -9.55
C MET A 132 -8.72 12.32 -9.62
N SER A 133 -9.09 12.74 -10.84
CA SER A 133 -10.34 13.51 -11.04
C SER A 133 -11.56 12.71 -10.61
N ALA A 134 -12.65 13.41 -10.30
CA ALA A 134 -13.98 12.79 -10.18
C ALA A 134 -14.29 11.87 -11.38
N ALA A 135 -14.13 12.35 -12.62
CA ALA A 135 -14.34 11.54 -13.82
C ALA A 135 -13.51 10.25 -13.86
N SER A 136 -12.24 10.31 -13.43
CA SER A 136 -11.36 9.13 -13.43
C SER A 136 -11.72 8.17 -12.30
N ARG A 137 -12.20 8.67 -11.15
CA ARG A 137 -12.72 7.84 -10.06
C ARG A 137 -14.01 7.13 -10.47
N GLU A 138 -14.90 7.81 -11.19
CA GLU A 138 -16.12 7.18 -11.72
C GLU A 138 -15.82 6.15 -12.81
N ALA A 139 -14.85 6.41 -13.69
CA ALA A 139 -14.39 5.41 -14.68
C ALA A 139 -13.90 4.12 -14.00
N LEU A 140 -13.06 4.23 -12.97
CA LEU A 140 -12.60 3.09 -12.16
C LEU A 140 -13.76 2.29 -11.56
N LYS A 141 -14.76 2.96 -10.97
CA LYS A 141 -15.94 2.28 -10.40
C LYS A 141 -16.75 1.53 -11.46
N SER A 142 -16.77 2.05 -12.68
CA SER A 142 -17.49 1.43 -13.80
C SER A 142 -16.74 0.26 -14.46
N GLY A 143 -15.52 -0.08 -13.99
CA GLY A 143 -14.70 -1.14 -14.57
C GLY A 143 -14.22 -0.85 -16.00
N LYS A 144 -14.19 0.44 -16.39
CA LYS A 144 -13.73 0.92 -17.70
C LYS A 144 -12.35 1.54 -17.61
#